data_AF-A0A254QTP6-F1
#
_entry.id   AF-A0A254QTP6-F1
#
_cell.length_a   1.000
_cell.length_b   1.000
_cell.length_c   1.000
_cell.angle_alpha   90.00
_cell.angle_beta   90.00
_cell.angle_gamma   90.00
#
_symmetry.space_group_name_H-M   'P 1'
#
loop_
_entity.id
_entity.type
_entity.pdbx_description
1 polymer ?
#
loop_
_entity_poly.entity_id
_entity_poly.type
_entity_poly.pdbx_seq_one_letter_code
_entity_poly.pdbx_strand_id
1 'polypeptide(L)'
;MSVEKRIAGAQLQPTFLMANVEIVATYELYNINRTKLENLIHRIFEPARLEIEIMDRFGRPVVPREWFLVPLFAIKEAVERIKDGTISGFVYDPQKAKLVRRPS
;
A
#
# COMPACT_ATOMS: atom_id res chain seq x y z
N MET A 1 0.23 19.73 -0.14
CA MET A 1 -0.33 19.22 -1.41
C MET A 1 -1.36 18.15 -1.07
N SER A 2 -2.59 18.27 -1.57
CA SER A 2 -3.68 17.33 -1.26
C SER A 2 -3.50 15.98 -1.97
N VAL A 3 -4.26 14.95 -1.58
CA VAL A 3 -4.17 13.61 -2.20
C VAL A 3 -4.57 13.69 -3.67
N GLU A 4 -5.64 14.42 -3.97
CA GLU A 4 -6.21 14.62 -5.31
C GLU A 4 -5.18 15.23 -6.26
N LYS A 5 -4.42 16.22 -5.78
CA LYS A 5 -3.35 16.83 -6.58
C LYS A 5 -2.19 15.87 -6.87
N ARG A 6 -1.92 14.89 -6.01
CA ARG A 6 -0.84 13.90 -6.22
C ARG A 6 -1.23 12.81 -7.21
N ILE A 7 -2.50 12.43 -7.23
CA ILE A 7 -3.02 11.41 -8.15
C ILE A 7 -3.51 12.00 -9.48
N ALA A 8 -3.47 13.33 -9.63
CA ALA A 8 -3.83 13.98 -10.89
C ALA A 8 -2.96 13.46 -12.04
N GLY A 9 -3.60 12.91 -13.08
CA GLY A 9 -2.89 12.31 -14.19
C GLY A 9 -2.30 10.92 -13.90
N ALA A 10 -2.84 10.18 -12.93
CA ALA A 10 -2.44 8.80 -12.62
C ALA A 10 -2.37 7.92 -13.88
N GLN A 11 -3.32 8.07 -14.80
CA GLN A 11 -3.36 7.34 -16.06
C GLN A 11 -2.15 7.59 -16.99
N LEU A 12 -1.38 8.65 -16.74
CA LEU A 12 -0.17 8.99 -17.51
C LEU A 12 1.14 8.64 -16.78
N GLN A 13 1.04 8.11 -15.56
CA GLN A 13 2.16 7.89 -14.66
C GLN A 13 2.38 6.38 -14.43
N PRO A 14 3.59 5.84 -14.70
CA PRO A 14 3.90 4.43 -14.44
C PRO A 14 3.74 4.03 -12.97
N THR A 15 4.00 4.96 -12.03
CA THR A 15 3.78 4.75 -10.59
C THR A 15 2.33 4.38 -10.26
N PHE A 16 1.37 4.80 -11.09
CA PHE A 16 -0.06 4.50 -10.94
C PHE A 16 -0.57 3.46 -11.94
N LEU A 17 0.32 2.60 -12.41
CA LEU A 17 0.03 1.56 -13.41
C LEU A 17 -0.56 2.10 -14.73
N MET A 18 -0.40 3.40 -14.98
CA MET A 18 -1.04 4.11 -16.09
C MET A 18 -2.57 3.90 -16.12
N ALA A 19 -3.18 3.76 -14.95
CA ALA A 19 -4.62 3.60 -14.77
C ALA A 19 -5.23 4.75 -13.97
N ASN A 20 -6.55 4.91 -14.08
CA ASN A 20 -7.29 5.84 -13.22
C ASN A 20 -7.26 5.33 -11.77
N VAL A 21 -7.17 6.26 -10.82
CA VAL A 21 -7.15 5.96 -9.38
C VAL A 21 -8.37 6.62 -8.73
N GLU A 22 -9.06 5.85 -7.90
CA GLU A 22 -10.15 6.33 -7.06
C GLU A 22 -9.69 6.35 -5.59
N ILE A 23 -10.01 7.43 -4.88
CA ILE A 23 -9.76 7.53 -3.45
C ILE A 23 -10.89 6.82 -2.71
N VAL A 24 -10.62 5.62 -2.19
CA VAL A 24 -11.61 4.83 -1.44
C VAL A 24 -11.60 5.09 0.06
N ALA A 25 -10.51 5.66 0.59
CA ALA A 25 -10.36 6.04 2.00
C ALA A 25 -9.19 7.01 2.19
N THR A 26 -9.32 7.94 3.14
CA THR A 26 -8.26 8.86 3.56
C THR A 26 -8.06 8.75 5.07
N TYR A 27 -6.82 8.68 5.52
CA TYR A 27 -6.46 8.63 6.93
C TYR A 27 -5.50 9.78 7.24
N GLU A 28 -5.82 10.57 8.26
CA GLU A 28 -4.97 11.66 8.71
C GLU A 28 -3.97 11.18 9.77
N LEU A 29 -2.71 11.59 9.62
CA LEU A 29 -1.63 11.22 10.52
C LEU A 29 -1.21 12.44 11.31
N TYR A 30 -1.31 12.36 12.64
CA TYR A 30 -0.85 13.39 13.57
C TYR A 30 0.25 12.82 14.45
N ASN A 31 1.34 13.56 14.61
CA ASN A 31 2.48 13.18 15.46
C ASN A 31 3.12 11.81 15.13
N ILE A 32 3.07 11.37 13.87
CA ILE A 32 3.64 10.10 13.41
C ILE A 32 4.85 10.37 12.49
N ASN A 33 5.93 9.62 12.70
CA ASN A 33 7.07 9.60 11.80
C ASN A 33 6.68 8.88 10.49
N ARG A 34 6.56 9.65 9.40
CA ARG A 34 6.12 9.16 8.08
C ARG A 34 6.98 8.02 7.55
N THR A 35 8.30 8.14 7.62
CA THR A 35 9.24 7.13 7.14
C THR A 35 9.10 5.81 7.92
N LYS A 36 8.92 5.87 9.24
CA LYS A 36 8.69 4.67 10.05
C LYS A 36 7.37 3.98 9.69
N LEU A 37 6.31 4.76 9.47
CA LEU A 37 5.01 4.24 9.07
C LEU A 37 5.08 3.58 7.69
N GLU A 38 5.72 4.24 6.73
CA GLU A 38 5.93 3.71 5.38
C GLU A 38 6.64 2.35 5.44
N ASN A 39 7.83 2.30 6.05
CA ASN A 39 8.58 1.06 6.24
C ASN A 39 7.76 -0.05 6.92
N LEU A 40 6.90 0.31 7.86
CA LEU A 40 6.02 -0.62 8.55
C LEU A 40 4.96 -1.19 7.60
N ILE A 41 4.29 -0.35 6.81
CA ILE A 41 3.29 -0.76 5.82
C ILE A 41 3.92 -1.69 4.77
N HIS A 42 5.07 -1.32 4.19
CA HIS A 42 5.79 -2.19 3.24
C HIS A 42 6.07 -3.56 3.87
N ARG A 43 6.62 -3.59 5.09
CA ARG A 43 6.94 -4.85 5.77
C ARG A 43 5.73 -5.73 6.07
N ILE A 44 4.58 -5.15 6.41
CA ILE A 44 3.36 -5.92 6.74
C ILE A 44 2.77 -6.55 5.48
N PHE A 45 2.72 -5.79 4.40
CA PHE A 45 2.07 -6.19 3.15
C PHE A 45 3.02 -6.76 2.11
N GLU A 46 4.33 -6.84 2.37
CA GLU A 46 5.32 -7.46 1.48
C GLU A 46 4.86 -8.81 0.88
N PRO A 47 4.22 -9.74 1.61
CA PRO A 47 3.75 -10.99 1.03
C PRO A 47 2.69 -10.82 -0.07
N ALA A 48 2.01 -9.67 -0.11
CA ALA A 48 0.99 -9.32 -1.10
C ALA A 48 1.51 -8.36 -2.17
N ARG A 49 2.84 -8.13 -2.25
CA ARG A 49 3.44 -7.28 -3.26
C ARG A 49 3.11 -7.83 -4.64
N LEU A 50 2.59 -6.95 -5.49
CA LEU A 50 2.17 -7.28 -6.84
C LEU A 50 3.40 -7.38 -7.74
N GLU A 51 3.62 -8.55 -8.33
CA GLU A 51 4.71 -8.77 -9.29
C GLU A 51 4.17 -8.64 -10.70
N ILE A 52 4.26 -7.42 -11.25
CA ILE A 52 3.81 -7.10 -12.61
C ILE A 52 4.85 -6.26 -13.34
N GLU A 53 4.89 -6.41 -14.66
CA GLU A 53 5.63 -5.54 -15.56
C GLU A 53 4.62 -4.84 -16.49
N ILE A 54 4.80 -3.52 -16.65
CA ILE A 54 3.98 -2.71 -17.56
C ILE A 54 4.88 -1.92 -18.49
N MET A 55 4.34 -1.54 -19.64
CA MET A 55 5.04 -0.66 -20.58
C MET A 55 4.68 0.79 -20.30
N ASP A 56 5.69 1.66 -20.22
CA ASP A 56 5.46 3.10 -20.17
C ASP A 56 5.01 3.65 -21.54
N ARG A 57 4.68 4.94 -21.58
CA ARG A 57 4.28 5.65 -22.80
C ARG A 57 5.34 5.73 -23.91
N PHE A 58 6.58 5.31 -23.63
CA PHE A 58 7.70 5.26 -24.55
C PHE A 58 8.10 3.82 -24.90
N GLY A 59 7.32 2.82 -24.46
CA GLY A 59 7.60 1.41 -24.69
C GLY A 59 8.75 0.85 -23.84
N ARG A 60 9.07 1.48 -22.71
CA ARG A 60 10.07 0.95 -21.75
C ARG A 60 9.37 0.13 -20.68
N PRO A 61 9.86 -1.08 -20.36
CA PRO A 61 9.30 -1.88 -19.27
C PRO A 61 9.58 -1.21 -17.93
N VAL A 62 8.56 -1.21 -17.07
CA VAL A 62 8.59 -0.68 -15.70
C VAL A 62 8.00 -1.72 -14.77
N VAL A 63 8.72 -2.02 -13.68
CA VAL A 63 8.27 -2.91 -12.62
C VAL A 63 8.00 -2.09 -11.35
N PRO A 64 6.74 -1.75 -11.07
CA PRO A 64 6.39 -0.96 -9.89
C PRO A 64 6.50 -1.84 -8.64
N ARG A 65 7.25 -1.36 -7.63
CA ARG A 65 7.53 -2.14 -6.42
C ARG A 65 6.57 -1.88 -5.26
N GLU A 66 5.82 -0.78 -5.31
CA GLU A 66 4.98 -0.30 -4.21
C GLU A 66 3.49 -0.59 -4.38
N TRP A 67 3.16 -1.64 -5.13
CA TRP A 67 1.78 -2.10 -5.33
C TRP A 67 1.53 -3.39 -4.57
N PHE A 68 0.40 -3.47 -3.90
CA PHE A 68 0.01 -4.60 -3.06
C PHE A 68 -1.44 -4.98 -3.34
N LEU A 69 -1.73 -6.28 -3.43
CA LEU A 69 -3.09 -6.78 -3.60
C LEU A 69 -3.70 -7.14 -2.25
N VAL A 70 -4.42 -6.20 -1.65
CA VAL A 70 -4.94 -6.29 -0.29
C VAL A 70 -6.38 -5.78 -0.24
N PRO A 71 -7.32 -6.50 0.40
CA PRO A 71 -8.69 -6.04 0.53
C PRO A 71 -8.81 -4.88 1.53
N LEU A 72 -9.77 -3.99 1.30
CA LEU A 72 -9.95 -2.78 2.11
C LEU A 72 -10.13 -3.06 3.61
N PHE A 73 -10.78 -4.17 3.98
CA PHE A 73 -10.97 -4.52 5.40
C PHE A 73 -9.65 -4.86 6.11
N ALA A 74 -8.69 -5.49 5.41
CA ALA A 74 -7.37 -5.78 5.98
C ALA A 74 -6.53 -4.52 6.14
N ILE A 75 -6.69 -3.55 5.23
CA ILE A 75 -6.08 -2.21 5.36
C ILE A 75 -6.67 -1.49 6.59
N LYS A 76 -7.99 -1.51 6.76
CA LYS A 76 -8.66 -0.93 7.94
C LYS A 76 -8.15 -1.56 9.24
N GLU A 77 -8.07 -2.88 9.31
CA GLU A 77 -7.53 -3.59 10.47
C GLU A 77 -6.07 -3.19 10.75
N ALA A 78 -5.22 -3.12 9.70
CA ALA A 78 -3.83 -2.70 9.85
C ALA A 78 -3.72 -1.29 10.44
N VAL A 79 -4.53 -0.35 9.96
CA VAL A 79 -4.58 1.03 10.47
C VAL A 79 -4.96 1.06 11.95
N GLU A 80 -5.98 0.30 12.37
CA GLU A 80 -6.36 0.24 13.79
C GLU A 80 -5.25 -0.35 14.66
N ARG A 81 -4.58 -1.42 14.20
CA ARG A 81 -3.43 -2.01 14.89
C ARG A 81 -2.20 -1.11 14.92
N ILE A 82 -2.05 -0.20 13.95
CA ILE A 82 -1.00 0.83 13.97
C ILE A 82 -1.30 1.86 15.04
N LYS A 83 -2.57 2.27 15.17
CA LYS A 83 -3.02 3.24 16.20
C LYS A 83 -2.86 2.69 17.61
N ASP A 84 -3.20 1.41 17.84
CA ASP A 84 -3.08 0.76 19.15
C ASP A 84 -1.67 0.23 19.46
N GLY A 85 -0.75 0.27 18.48
CA GLY A 85 0.65 -0.14 18.63
C GLY A 85 0.89 -1.66 18.55
N THR A 86 -0.12 -2.48 18.29
CA THR A 86 -0.02 -3.96 18.28
C THR A 86 0.45 -4.54 16.96
N ILE A 87 0.45 -3.75 15.88
CA ILE A 87 0.75 -4.20 14.51
C ILE A 87 2.10 -4.90 14.34
N SER A 88 3.09 -4.62 15.19
CA SER A 88 4.43 -5.23 15.14
C SER A 88 4.40 -6.75 15.28
N GLY A 89 3.37 -7.30 15.94
CA GLY A 89 3.13 -8.74 16.11
C GLY A 89 2.36 -9.39 14.95
N PHE A 90 2.08 -8.68 13.87
CA PHE A 90 1.26 -9.18 12.75
C PHE A 90 1.98 -9.10 11.40
N VAL A 91 1.54 -9.95 10.48
CA VAL A 91 1.90 -9.96 9.06
C VAL A 91 0.65 -10.25 8.24
N TYR A 92 0.57 -9.73 7.01
CA TYR A 92 -0.53 -10.08 6.12
C TYR A 92 -0.32 -11.47 5.49
N ASP A 93 -1.35 -12.30 5.52
CA ASP A 93 -1.43 -13.59 4.84
C ASP A 93 -2.32 -13.44 3.59
N PRO A 94 -1.74 -13.41 2.37
CA PRO A 94 -2.49 -13.26 1.12
C PRO A 94 -3.43 -14.43 0.86
N GLN A 95 -3.08 -15.65 1.30
CA GLN A 95 -3.90 -16.84 1.07
C GLN A 95 -5.17 -16.81 1.92
N LYS A 96 -5.09 -16.23 3.13
CA LYS A 96 -6.24 -16.07 4.03
C LYS A 96 -6.89 -14.69 3.95
N ALA A 97 -6.34 -13.79 3.14
CA ALA A 97 -6.74 -12.40 3.00
C ALA A 97 -6.88 -11.64 4.34
N LYS A 98 -5.99 -11.89 5.31
CA LYS A 98 -6.11 -11.34 6.67
C LYS A 98 -4.76 -11.11 7.35
N LEU A 99 -4.75 -10.26 8.37
CA LEU A 99 -3.60 -10.15 9.28
C LEU A 99 -3.56 -11.38 10.20
N VAL A 100 -2.40 -12.02 10.25
CA VAL A 100 -2.12 -13.15 11.15
C VAL A 100 -0.99 -12.78 12.09
N ARG A 101 -0.95 -13.41 13.27
CA ARG A 101 0.19 -13.24 14.17
C ARG A 101 1.46 -13.69 13.46
N ARG A 102 2.51 -12.89 13.56
CA ARG A 102 3.82 -13.23 13.05
C ARG A 102 4.31 -14.50 13.79
N PRO A 103 4.72 -15.55 13.07
CA PRO A 103 5.34 -16.70 13.70
C PRO A 103 6.60 -16.25 14.45
N SER A 104 6.75 -16.72 15.69
CA SER A 104 7.91 -16.43 16.55
C SER A 104 9.16 -17.13 16.05
#